data_AF-A0A089MU66-F1
#
_entry.id   AF-A0A089MU66-F1
#
_cell.length_a   1.000
_cell.length_b   1.000
_cell.length_c   1.000
_cell.angle_alpha   90.00
_cell.angle_beta   90.00
_cell.angle_gamma   90.00
#
_symmetry.space_group_name_H-M   'P 1'
#
loop_
_entity.id
_entity.type
_entity.pdbx_description
1 polymer ?
#
loop_
_entity_poly.entity_id
_entity_poly.type
_entity_poly.pdbx_seq_one_letter_code
_entity_poly.pdbx_strand_id
1 'polypeptide(L)'
;MKFKILLISILTLVILGVAGNYRWEYRESDEVFSYKYDRWAKQLWAEFTPEIGTNDIIDIPLVYGDKLTTEGLEPYLMKMGVSGEIVKIWVHRTRLSDVYIGALIANTAMIVLICLNIIIGKKR
;
A
#
# COMPACT_ATOMS: atom_id res chain seq x y z
N MET A 1 24.06 -10.82 -22.97
CA MET A 1 23.11 -11.32 -21.95
C MET A 1 22.83 -10.29 -20.85
N LYS A 2 23.87 -9.75 -20.18
CA LYS A 2 23.73 -8.75 -19.09
C LYS A 2 22.87 -7.53 -19.44
N PHE A 3 23.02 -6.97 -20.64
CA PHE A 3 22.22 -5.83 -21.10
C PHE A 3 20.74 -6.15 -21.30
N LYS A 4 20.40 -7.35 -21.78
CA LYS A 4 19.01 -7.81 -21.92
C LYS A 4 18.33 -7.95 -20.55
N ILE A 5 19.06 -8.52 -19.58
CA ILE A 5 18.56 -8.66 -18.21
C ILE A 5 18.35 -7.27 -17.58
N LEU A 6 19.31 -6.35 -17.73
CA LEU A 6 19.18 -4.98 -17.25
C LEU A 6 17.94 -4.28 -17.83
N LEU A 7 17.71 -4.41 -19.13
CA LEU A 7 16.54 -3.84 -19.80
C LEU A 7 15.23 -4.40 -19.22
N ILE A 8 15.15 -5.71 -19.01
CA ILE A 8 13.99 -6.36 -18.41
C ILE A 8 13.78 -5.87 -16.97
N SER A 9 14.85 -5.74 -16.18
CA SER A 9 14.76 -5.23 -14.81
C SER A 9 14.24 -3.79 -14.79
N ILE A 10 14.76 -2.91 -15.64
CA ILE A 10 14.29 -1.52 -15.76
C ILE A 10 12.81 -1.48 -16.16
N LEU A 11 12.42 -2.27 -17.16
CA LEU A 11 11.02 -2.35 -17.59
C LEU A 11 10.11 -2.82 -16.44
N THR A 12 10.55 -3.84 -15.72
CA THR A 12 9.82 -4.36 -14.55
C THR A 12 9.71 -3.30 -13.45
N LEU A 13 10.77 -2.52 -13.21
CA LEU A 13 10.75 -1.43 -12.23
C LEU A 13 9.72 -0.36 -12.60
N VAL A 14 9.64 -0.01 -13.89
CA VAL A 14 8.61 0.93 -14.39
C VAL A 14 7.21 0.37 -14.16
N ILE A 15 6.98 -0.91 -14.47
CA ILE A 15 5.69 -1.57 -14.23
C ILE A 15 5.34 -1.56 -12.73
N LEU A 16 6.29 -1.89 -11.85
CA LEU A 16 6.08 -1.84 -10.40
C LEU A 16 5.76 -0.41 -9.93
N GLY A 17 6.48 0.59 -10.43
CA GLY A 17 6.22 2.00 -10.13
C GLY A 17 4.81 2.43 -10.53
N VAL A 18 4.36 2.04 -11.73
CA VAL A 18 2.97 2.28 -12.18
C VAL A 18 1.99 1.55 -11.28
N ALA A 19 2.20 0.26 -11.01
CA ALA A 19 1.31 -0.54 -10.15
C ALA A 19 1.14 0.08 -8.75
N GLY A 20 2.23 0.57 -8.15
CA GLY A 20 2.23 1.27 -6.86
C GLY A 20 1.40 2.55 -6.87
N ASN A 21 1.57 3.39 -7.90
CA ASN A 21 0.80 4.63 -8.04
C ASN A 21 -0.70 4.37 -8.27
N TYR A 22 -1.04 3.29 -8.96
CA TYR A 22 -2.43 2.93 -9.24
C TYR A 22 -3.14 2.23 -8.07
N ARG A 23 -2.46 1.99 -6.94
CA ARG A 23 -3.04 1.28 -5.80
C ARG A 23 -4.20 2.04 -5.16
N TRP A 24 -4.03 3.35 -4.96
CA TRP A 24 -4.95 4.15 -4.18
C TRP A 24 -5.86 4.97 -5.08
N GLU A 25 -7.15 4.95 -4.76
CA GLU A 25 -8.13 5.85 -5.33
C GLU A 25 -8.76 6.65 -4.19
N TYR A 26 -8.32 7.90 -4.05
CA TYR A 26 -8.86 8.82 -3.06
C TYR A 26 -10.25 9.30 -3.48
N ARG A 27 -11.13 9.43 -2.49
CA ARG A 27 -12.53 9.82 -2.65
C ARG A 27 -12.80 11.11 -1.89
N GLU A 28 -14.03 11.59 -2.01
CA GLU A 28 -14.52 12.75 -1.25
C GLU A 28 -14.30 12.54 0.25
N SER A 29 -13.78 13.57 0.92
CA SER A 29 -13.48 13.59 2.35
C SER A 29 -14.42 14.55 3.07
N ASP A 30 -14.74 14.23 4.32
CA ASP A 30 -15.42 15.12 5.27
C ASP A 30 -14.38 15.64 6.29
N GLU A 31 -14.77 16.50 7.25
CA GLU A 31 -13.84 17.13 8.20
C GLU A 31 -13.05 16.13 9.05
N VAL A 32 -13.68 15.00 9.42
CA VAL A 32 -13.12 13.99 10.35
C VAL A 32 -12.58 12.76 9.60
N PHE A 33 -13.12 12.46 8.42
CA PHE A 33 -12.84 11.24 7.67
C PHE A 33 -12.44 11.55 6.23
N SER A 34 -11.28 11.04 5.82
CA SER A 34 -10.91 10.94 4.41
C SER A 34 -11.12 9.52 3.91
N TYR A 35 -11.54 9.35 2.65
CA TYR A 35 -11.87 8.03 2.13
C TYR A 35 -10.95 7.65 0.99
N LYS A 36 -10.50 6.39 0.98
CA LYS A 36 -9.65 5.85 -0.08
C LYS A 36 -9.99 4.40 -0.36
N TYR A 37 -9.91 4.01 -1.62
CA TYR A 37 -10.10 2.63 -2.05
C TYR A 37 -8.75 1.99 -2.38
N ASP A 38 -8.43 0.90 -1.70
CA ASP A 38 -7.28 0.04 -2.02
C ASP A 38 -7.67 -0.89 -3.17
N ARG A 39 -7.23 -0.57 -4.39
CA ARG A 39 -7.53 -1.37 -5.58
C ARG A 39 -6.90 -2.77 -5.54
N TRP A 40 -5.82 -2.95 -4.79
CA TRP A 40 -5.17 -4.26 -4.67
C TRP A 40 -5.97 -5.18 -3.76
N ALA A 41 -6.39 -4.67 -2.60
CA ALA A 41 -7.21 -5.41 -1.64
C ALA A 41 -8.70 -5.39 -1.97
N LYS A 42 -9.12 -4.59 -2.97
CA LYS A 42 -10.51 -4.29 -3.31
C LYS A 42 -11.33 -3.80 -2.11
N GLN A 43 -10.70 -2.99 -1.26
CA GLN A 43 -11.22 -2.63 0.05
C GLN A 43 -11.31 -1.11 0.19
N LEU A 44 -12.45 -0.61 0.68
CA LEU A 44 -12.62 0.80 1.04
C LEU A 44 -12.10 1.05 2.46
N TRP A 45 -11.47 2.21 2.65
CA TRP A 45 -10.87 2.63 3.91
C TRP A 45 -11.31 4.05 4.25
N ALA A 46 -11.54 4.28 5.54
CA ALA A 46 -11.65 5.61 6.14
C ALA A 46 -10.34 5.92 6.88
N GLU A 47 -9.66 6.98 6.46
CA GLU A 47 -8.62 7.66 7.22
C GLU A 47 -9.30 8.53 8.27
N PHE A 48 -9.21 8.11 9.53
CA PHE A 48 -9.71 8.87 10.67
C PHE A 48 -8.61 9.80 11.18
N THR A 49 -8.91 11.10 11.21
CA THR A 49 -8.04 12.13 11.79
C THR A 49 -8.71 12.64 13.08
N PRO A 50 -8.21 12.28 14.26
CA PRO A 50 -8.80 12.75 15.52
C PRO A 50 -8.64 14.26 15.67
N GLU A 51 -9.69 14.95 16.14
CA GLU A 51 -9.71 16.41 16.30
C GLU A 51 -8.72 16.91 17.38
N ILE A 52 -8.28 16.05 18.31
CA ILE A 52 -7.47 16.46 19.47
C ILE A 52 -6.34 15.46 19.73
N GLY A 53 -5.10 15.97 19.76
CA GLY A 53 -4.01 15.42 20.56
C GLY A 53 -3.01 14.50 19.86
N THR A 54 -3.31 13.96 18.67
CA THR A 54 -2.37 13.16 17.89
C THR A 54 -2.50 13.45 16.39
N ASN A 55 -1.39 13.64 15.69
CA ASN A 55 -1.36 13.67 14.21
C ASN A 55 -1.43 12.25 13.61
N ASP A 56 -1.91 11.29 14.39
CA ASP A 56 -1.92 9.88 14.01
C ASP A 56 -3.17 9.61 13.19
N ILE A 57 -2.99 9.48 11.88
CA ILE A 57 -4.03 9.04 10.96
C ILE A 57 -4.22 7.54 11.13
N ILE A 58 -5.44 7.13 11.46
CA ILE A 58 -5.80 5.72 11.61
C ILE A 58 -6.62 5.27 10.41
N ASP A 59 -6.13 4.23 9.73
CA ASP A 59 -6.85 3.59 8.63
C ASP A 59 -7.87 2.57 9.15
N ILE A 60 -9.13 2.75 8.83
CA ILE A 60 -10.23 1.88 9.25
C ILE A 60 -10.85 1.23 8.01
N PRO A 61 -10.83 -0.11 7.87
CA PRO A 61 -11.46 -0.75 6.73
C PRO A 61 -12.98 -0.68 6.86
N LEU A 62 -13.64 -0.25 5.79
CA LEU A 62 -15.10 -0.19 5.67
C LEU A 62 -15.63 -1.51 5.08
N VAL A 63 -16.09 -2.41 5.94
CA VAL A 63 -16.58 -3.75 5.58
C VAL A 63 -18.05 -3.71 5.22
N TYR A 64 -18.81 -2.87 5.92
CA TYR A 64 -20.24 -2.66 5.68
C TYR A 64 -20.49 -1.16 5.56
N GLY A 65 -20.95 -0.74 4.38
CA GLY A 65 -21.23 0.67 4.08
C GLY A 65 -20.05 1.44 3.51
N ASP A 66 -20.36 2.67 3.09
CA ASP A 66 -19.49 3.45 2.20
C ASP A 66 -18.87 4.66 2.91
N LYS A 67 -19.41 5.02 4.09
CA LYS A 67 -19.02 6.16 4.92
C LYS A 67 -19.16 5.84 6.41
N LEU A 68 -18.39 6.54 7.25
CA LEU A 68 -18.53 6.54 8.70
C LEU A 68 -18.94 7.94 9.19
N THR A 69 -19.70 7.97 10.27
CA THR A 69 -19.97 9.19 11.03
C THR A 69 -19.26 9.10 12.38
N THR A 70 -19.00 10.25 13.01
CA THR A 70 -18.38 10.30 14.34
C THR A 70 -19.19 9.51 15.38
N GLU A 71 -20.52 9.62 15.34
CA GLU A 71 -21.42 8.85 16.21
C GLU A 71 -21.44 7.35 15.90
N GLY A 72 -21.23 6.97 14.62
CA GLY A 72 -21.21 5.58 14.18
C GLY A 72 -19.87 4.87 14.36
N LEU A 73 -18.80 5.61 14.65
CA LEU A 73 -17.43 5.08 14.71
C LEU A 73 -17.24 4.04 15.83
N GLU A 74 -17.60 4.39 17.07
CA GLU A 74 -17.40 3.49 18.22
C GLU A 74 -18.23 2.20 18.09
N PRO A 75 -19.54 2.24 17.79
CA PRO A 75 -20.33 1.02 17.56
C PRO A 75 -19.76 0.14 16.43
N TYR A 76 -19.28 0.78 15.35
CA TYR A 76 -18.67 0.07 14.23
C TYR A 76 -17.40 -0.65 14.67
N LEU A 77 -16.48 0.05 15.34
CA LEU A 77 -15.23 -0.53 15.83
C LEU A 77 -15.46 -1.65 16.84
N MET A 78 -16.43 -1.50 17.75
CA MET A 78 -16.80 -2.57 18.68
C MET A 78 -17.29 -3.82 17.95
N LYS A 79 -18.26 -3.67 17.05
CA LYS A 79 -18.83 -4.79 16.28
C LYS A 79 -17.74 -5.54 15.50
N MET A 80 -16.90 -4.79 14.82
CA MET A 80 -15.90 -5.30 13.90
C MET A 80 -14.63 -5.78 14.59
N GLY A 81 -14.31 -5.22 15.76
CA GLY A 81 -13.24 -5.67 16.64
C GLY A 81 -13.55 -7.04 17.24
N VAL A 82 -14.80 -7.24 17.71
CA VAL A 82 -15.25 -8.53 18.27
C VAL A 82 -15.24 -9.65 17.22
N SER A 83 -15.62 -9.36 15.96
CA SER A 83 -15.57 -10.36 14.88
C SER A 83 -14.15 -10.65 14.38
N GLY A 84 -13.18 -9.78 14.69
CA GLY A 84 -11.81 -9.85 14.18
C GLY A 84 -11.68 -9.56 12.68
N GLU A 85 -12.74 -9.10 12.01
CA GLU A 85 -12.74 -8.83 10.56
C GLU A 85 -11.78 -7.69 10.19
N ILE A 86 -11.72 -6.63 11.01
CA ILE A 86 -10.76 -5.52 10.83
C ILE A 86 -9.33 -6.07 10.78
N VAL A 87 -8.98 -6.94 11.73
CA VAL A 87 -7.61 -7.51 11.82
C VAL A 87 -7.30 -8.35 10.59
N LYS A 88 -8.23 -9.20 10.14
CA LYS A 88 -8.03 -10.03 8.94
C LYS A 88 -7.76 -9.18 7.70
N ILE A 89 -8.52 -8.09 7.52
CA ILE A 89 -8.37 -7.17 6.39
C ILE A 89 -7.03 -6.43 6.45
N TRP A 90 -6.66 -5.94 7.62
CA TRP A 90 -5.35 -5.33 7.86
C TRP A 90 -4.20 -6.28 7.52
N VAL A 91 -4.24 -7.51 8.03
CA VAL A 91 -3.20 -8.52 7.74
C VAL A 91 -3.14 -8.83 6.24
N HIS A 92 -4.28 -8.95 5.57
CA HIS A 92 -4.31 -9.17 4.12
C HIS A 92 -3.67 -8.00 3.36
N ARG A 93 -4.04 -6.76 3.69
CA ARG A 93 -3.46 -5.53 3.12
C ARG A 93 -1.95 -5.46 3.34
N THR A 94 -1.48 -5.80 4.53
CA THR A 94 -0.05 -5.78 4.87
C THR A 94 0.70 -6.80 4.03
N ARG A 95 0.20 -8.04 3.91
CA ARG A 95 0.82 -9.07 3.07
C ARG A 95 0.95 -8.65 1.60
N LEU A 96 -0.07 -7.99 1.04
CA LEU A 96 0.00 -7.45 -0.32
C LEU A 96 1.09 -6.37 -0.46
N SER A 97 1.19 -5.49 0.53
CA SER A 97 2.22 -4.46 0.59
C SER A 97 3.62 -5.07 0.70
N ASP A 98 3.80 -6.08 1.54
CA ASP A 98 5.07 -6.75 1.77
C ASP A 98 5.56 -7.45 0.50
N VAL A 99 4.67 -8.14 -0.22
CA VAL A 99 5.01 -8.78 -1.51
C VAL A 99 5.46 -7.73 -2.53
N TYR A 100 4.73 -6.62 -2.63
CA TYR A 100 5.10 -5.53 -3.54
C TYR A 100 6.45 -4.90 -3.17
N ILE A 101 6.66 -4.57 -1.91
CA ILE A 101 7.92 -4.00 -1.41
C ILE A 101 9.08 -4.98 -1.65
N GLY A 102 8.87 -6.27 -1.38
CA GLY A 102 9.84 -7.32 -1.66
C GLY A 102 10.22 -7.39 -3.15
N ALA A 103 9.24 -7.32 -4.05
CA ALA A 103 9.49 -7.28 -5.49
C ALA A 103 10.28 -6.04 -5.91
N LEU A 104 9.96 -4.87 -5.34
CA LEU A 104 10.65 -3.60 -5.62
C LEU A 104 12.11 -3.64 -5.16
N ILE A 105 12.36 -4.13 -3.94
CA ILE A 105 13.71 -4.29 -3.38
C ILE A 105 14.52 -5.28 -4.22
N ALA A 106 13.97 -6.46 -4.51
CA ALA A 106 14.66 -7.48 -5.29
C ALA A 106 15.04 -6.99 -6.69
N ASN A 107 14.12 -6.28 -7.35
CA ASN A 107 14.37 -5.73 -8.68
C ASN A 107 15.44 -4.62 -8.64
N THR A 108 15.36 -3.71 -7.66
CA THR A 108 16.36 -2.65 -7.47
C THR A 108 17.74 -3.23 -7.17
N ALA A 109 17.83 -4.22 -6.28
CA ALA A 109 19.08 -4.91 -5.96
C ALA A 109 19.69 -5.57 -7.22
N MET A 110 18.87 -6.20 -8.06
CA MET A 110 19.32 -6.79 -9.32
C MET A 110 19.91 -5.73 -10.27
N ILE A 111 19.27 -4.57 -10.42
CA ILE A 111 19.80 -3.46 -11.23
C ILE A 111 21.17 -3.01 -10.70
N VAL A 112 21.27 -2.76 -9.39
CA VAL A 112 22.53 -2.35 -8.75
C VAL A 112 23.64 -3.37 -8.98
N LEU A 113 23.36 -4.66 -8.78
CA LEU A 113 24.32 -5.74 -8.99
C LEU A 113 24.80 -5.83 -10.44
N ILE A 114 23.91 -5.67 -11.41
CA ILE A 114 24.29 -5.68 -12.83
C ILE A 114 25.15 -4.46 -13.16
N CYS A 115 24.79 -3.27 -12.69
CA CYS A 115 25.57 -2.05 -12.87
C CYS A 115 26.98 -2.17 -12.28
N LEU A 116 27.11 -2.67 -11.05
CA LEU A 116 28.41 -2.92 -10.42
C LEU A 116 29.26 -3.89 -11.23
N ASN A 117 28.67 -5.00 -11.70
CA ASN A 117 29.36 -5.98 -12.53
C ASN A 117 29.84 -5.41 -13.87
N ILE A 118 29.08 -4.48 -14.47
CA ILE A 118 29.49 -3.80 -15.71
C ILE A 118 30.66 -2.85 -15.42
N ILE A 119 30.62 -2.09 -14.32
CA ILE A 119 31.67 -1.14 -13.95
C ILE A 119 32.99 -1.87 -13.63
N ILE A 120 32.93 -2.92 -12.81
CA ILE A 120 34.12 -3.70 -12.41
C ILE A 120 34.68 -4.46 -13.61
N GLY A 121 33.82 -5.05 -14.43
CA GLY A 121 34.22 -5.77 -15.64
C GLY A 121 34.81 -4.87 -16.74
N LYS A 122 34.61 -3.55 -16.67
CA LYS A 122 35.22 -2.57 -17.59
C LYS A 122 36.61 -2.10 -17.11
N LYS A 123 36.97 -2.35 -15.85
CA LYS A 123 38.29 -2.00 -15.26
C LYS A 123 39.34 -3.11 -15.39
N ARG A 124 38.95 -4.32 -15.81
CA ARG A 124 39.85 -5.41 -16.21
C ARG A 124 39.92 -5.48 -17.71
#